data_AF-A0A9C7PN60-F1
#
_entry.id   AF-A0A9C7PN60-F1
#
_cell.length_a   1.000
_cell.length_b   1.000
_cell.length_c   1.000
_cell.angle_alpha   90.00
_cell.angle_beta   90.00
_cell.angle_gamma   90.00
#
_symmetry.space_group_name_H-M   'P 1'
#
loop_
_entity.id
_entity.type
_entity.pdbx_description
1 polymer ?
#
loop_
_entity_poly.entity_id
_entity_poly.type
_entity_poly.pdbx_seq_one_letter_code
_entity_poly.pdbx_strand_id
1 'polypeptide(L)'
;MTADQYHIDILSARLVLSPDWFDVIVASNLFGDILSDLGPATTGTIAIAPSANLNPEREFPSLFEPVHGSAPDIAGKGIANPIGQIWSGVMMLDHLGQQAAGKA
;
A
#
# COMPACT_ATOMS: atom_id res chain seq x y z
N MET A 1 -12.67 10.79 -16.39
CA MET A 1 -12.44 9.62 -15.50
C MET A 1 -13.79 8.93 -15.36
N THR A 2 -13.87 7.64 -15.69
CA THR A 2 -15.06 6.81 -15.50
C THR A 2 -14.93 6.07 -14.18
N ALA A 3 -16.03 5.85 -13.47
CA ALA A 3 -16.05 5.13 -12.20
C ALA A 3 -17.20 4.13 -12.21
N ASP A 4 -16.88 2.88 -11.84
CA ASP A 4 -17.85 1.81 -11.66
C ASP A 4 -18.01 1.50 -10.17
N GLN A 5 -19.17 0.96 -9.79
CA GLN A 5 -19.48 0.57 -8.42
C GLN A 5 -19.64 -0.94 -8.31
N TYR A 6 -19.08 -1.49 -7.24
CA TYR A 6 -19.12 -2.93 -6.94
C TYR A 6 -19.50 -3.12 -5.47
N HIS A 7 -20.26 -4.18 -5.19
CA HIS A 7 -20.38 -4.67 -3.83
C HIS A 7 -19.05 -5.30 -3.37
N ILE A 8 -18.78 -5.23 -2.07
CA ILE A 8 -17.48 -5.62 -1.50
C ILE A 8 -17.15 -7.10 -1.75
N ASP A 9 -18.16 -7.97 -1.76
CA ASP A 9 -18.04 -9.40 -2.01
C ASP A 9 -17.56 -9.69 -3.43
N ILE A 10 -18.22 -9.12 -4.44
CA ILE A 10 -17.85 -9.32 -5.84
C ILE A 10 -16.54 -8.61 -6.19
N LEU A 11 -16.26 -7.46 -5.58
CA LEU A 11 -14.98 -6.76 -5.73
C LEU A 11 -13.84 -7.64 -5.20
N SER A 12 -13.98 -8.19 -3.99
CA SER A 12 -12.97 -9.07 -3.38
C SER A 12 -12.74 -10.33 -4.22
N ALA A 13 -13.82 -10.96 -4.72
CA ALA A 13 -13.71 -12.13 -5.59
C ALA A 13 -12.97 -11.81 -6.89
N ARG A 14 -13.26 -10.65 -7.52
CA ARG A 14 -12.55 -10.21 -8.73
C ARG A 14 -11.10 -9.87 -8.45
N LEU A 15 -10.76 -9.29 -7.30
CA LEU A 15 -9.37 -8.98 -6.95
C LEU A 15 -8.49 -10.23 -6.93
N VAL A 16 -9.06 -11.39 -6.56
CA VAL A 16 -8.37 -12.68 -6.56
C VAL A 16 -8.33 -13.30 -7.96
N LEU A 17 -9.45 -13.26 -8.69
CA LEU A 17 -9.58 -13.97 -9.97
C LEU A 17 -8.99 -13.20 -11.17
N SER A 18 -9.00 -11.87 -11.11
CA SER A 18 -8.61 -10.97 -12.21
C SER A 18 -8.14 -9.61 -11.63
N PRO A 19 -7.02 -9.57 -10.89
CA PRO A 19 -6.53 -8.35 -10.23
C PRO A 19 -6.20 -7.22 -11.21
N ASP A 20 -5.76 -7.55 -12.43
CA ASP A 20 -5.39 -6.65 -13.52
C ASP A 20 -6.55 -5.84 -14.09
N TRP A 21 -7.78 -6.17 -13.68
CA TRP A 21 -8.98 -5.47 -14.10
C TRP A 21 -9.22 -4.14 -13.37
N PHE A 22 -8.49 -3.89 -12.27
CA PHE A 22 -8.60 -2.68 -11.47
C PHE A 22 -7.37 -1.78 -11.63
N ASP A 23 -7.61 -0.47 -11.67
CA ASP A 23 -6.56 0.56 -11.69
C ASP A 23 -6.48 1.25 -10.32
N VAL A 24 -7.55 1.97 -9.94
CA VAL A 24 -7.67 2.64 -8.64
C VAL A 24 -8.95 2.18 -7.94
N ILE A 25 -8.83 1.80 -6.67
CA ILE A 25 -9.96 1.41 -5.82
C ILE A 25 -10.13 2.44 -4.70
N VAL A 26 -11.34 2.94 -4.54
CA VAL A 26 -11.73 3.81 -3.41
C VAL A 26 -12.75 3.05 -2.57
N ALA A 27 -12.48 2.96 -1.27
CA ALA A 27 -13.32 2.22 -0.33
C ALA A 27 -13.47 2.99 1.00
N SER A 28 -14.49 2.61 1.78
CA SER A 28 -14.60 3.06 3.18
C SER A 28 -13.47 2.45 4.02
N ASN A 29 -13.21 2.99 5.21
CA ASN A 29 -12.08 2.57 6.05
C ASN A 29 -12.00 1.04 6.25
N LEU A 30 -13.08 0.39 6.72
CA LEU A 30 -13.10 -1.06 6.96
C LEU A 30 -12.90 -1.89 5.68
N PHE A 31 -13.50 -1.47 4.56
CA PHE A 31 -13.33 -2.19 3.30
C PHE A 31 -11.95 -1.94 2.69
N GLY A 32 -11.42 -0.73 2.85
CA GLY A 32 -10.06 -0.38 2.48
C GLY A 32 -9.04 -1.26 3.18
N ASP A 33 -9.18 -1.44 4.50
CA ASP A 33 -8.31 -2.31 5.33
C ASP A 33 -8.26 -3.75 4.79
N ILE A 34 -9.43 -4.36 4.53
CA ILE A 34 -9.51 -5.71 3.98
C ILE A 34 -8.88 -5.78 2.58
N LEU A 35 -9.16 -4.80 1.72
CA LEU A 35 -8.70 -4.81 0.34
C LEU A 35 -7.20 -4.48 0.20
N SER A 36 -6.67 -3.63 1.08
CA SER A 36 -5.24 -3.26 1.09
C SER A 36 -4.35 -4.41 1.51
N ASP A 37 -4.84 -5.37 2.28
CA ASP A 37 -4.13 -6.62 2.59
C ASP A 37 -4.29 -7.65 1.45
N LEU A 38 -5.49 -7.75 0.88
CA LEU A 38 -5.79 -8.69 -0.19
C LEU A 38 -4.97 -8.40 -1.46
N GLY A 39 -4.80 -7.14 -1.84
CA GLY A 39 -4.08 -6.76 -3.07
C GLY A 39 -2.62 -7.25 -3.10
N PRO A 40 -1.77 -6.91 -2.13
CA PRO A 40 -0.42 -7.44 -2.06
C PRO A 40 -0.38 -8.95 -1.88
N ALA A 41 -1.35 -9.56 -1.18
CA ALA A 41 -1.43 -11.00 -1.03
C ALA A 41 -1.64 -11.72 -2.38
N THR A 42 -2.42 -11.16 -3.31
CA THR A 42 -2.58 -11.75 -4.66
C THR A 42 -1.33 -11.63 -5.53
N THR A 43 -0.40 -10.74 -5.18
CA THR A 43 0.89 -10.55 -5.88
C THR A 43 2.07 -11.26 -5.20
N GLY A 44 1.82 -11.94 -4.09
CA GLY A 44 2.73 -12.91 -3.47
C GLY A 44 3.12 -12.61 -2.02
N THR A 45 3.13 -11.35 -1.57
CA THR A 45 3.39 -11.04 -0.16
C THR A 45 2.98 -9.62 0.23
N ILE A 46 2.42 -9.49 1.44
CA ILE A 46 2.21 -8.18 2.10
C ILE A 46 3.53 -7.54 2.55
N ALA A 47 4.60 -8.33 2.68
CA ALA A 47 5.86 -7.89 3.31
C ALA A 47 6.62 -6.81 2.53
N ILE A 48 6.27 -6.60 1.27
CA ILE A 48 6.89 -5.58 0.42
C ILE A 48 5.93 -4.44 0.10
N ALA A 49 4.69 -4.46 0.59
CA ALA A 49 3.71 -3.43 0.29
C ALA A 49 4.09 -2.11 0.98
N PRO A 50 4.22 -1.00 0.22
CA PRO A 50 4.40 0.32 0.79
C PRO A 50 3.04 0.93 1.15
N SER A 51 3.03 1.91 2.04
CA SER A 51 1.81 2.64 2.42
C SER A 51 2.06 4.10 2.75
N ALA A 52 1.00 4.90 2.66
CA ALA A 52 1.00 6.31 2.97
C ALA A 52 -0.32 6.72 3.65
N ASN A 53 -0.20 7.34 4.81
CA ASN A 53 -1.27 8.02 5.53
C ASN A 53 -1.17 9.52 5.21
N LEU A 54 -1.91 9.95 4.21
CA LEU A 54 -1.81 11.30 3.66
C LEU A 54 -2.74 12.29 4.39
N ASN A 55 -2.23 13.49 4.67
CA ASN A 55 -3.05 14.67 4.94
C ASN A 55 -3.12 15.49 3.63
N PRO A 56 -4.23 15.43 2.87
CA PRO A 56 -4.31 16.06 1.54
C PRO A 56 -4.14 17.58 1.57
N GLU A 57 -4.57 18.23 2.65
CA GLU A 57 -4.48 19.70 2.83
C GLU A 57 -3.04 20.15 3.09
N ARG A 58 -2.15 19.24 3.48
CA ARG A 58 -0.74 19.49 3.83
C ARG A 58 -0.54 20.49 4.98
N GLU A 59 -1.54 20.63 5.85
CA GLU A 59 -1.40 21.37 7.10
C GLU A 59 -0.54 20.60 8.11
N PHE A 60 -0.65 19.27 8.07
CA PHE A 60 0.12 18.36 8.90
C PHE A 60 0.99 17.43 8.04
N PRO A 61 2.14 16.94 8.57
CA PRO A 61 2.96 15.99 7.85
C PRO A 61 2.20 14.69 7.60
N SER A 62 2.31 14.18 6.38
CA SER A 62 1.85 12.82 6.03
C SER A 62 2.83 11.77 6.56
N LEU A 63 2.34 10.57 6.85
CA LEU A 63 3.14 9.43 7.33
C LEU A 63 3.31 8.39 6.22
N PHE A 64 4.51 7.82 6.12
CA PHE A 64 4.86 6.79 5.14
C PHE A 64 5.54 5.63 5.87
N GLU A 65 4.97 4.43 5.77
CA GLU A 65 5.40 3.26 6.53
C GLU A 65 5.18 1.97 5.73
N PRO A 66 5.94 0.89 5.96
CA PRO A 66 5.63 -0.41 5.37
C PRO A 66 4.33 -0.95 5.98
N VAL A 67 3.58 -1.74 5.20
CA VAL A 67 2.36 -2.40 5.71
C VAL A 67 2.69 -3.51 6.73
N HIS A 68 3.87 -4.15 6.60
CA HIS A 68 4.21 -5.26 7.48
C HIS A 68 4.40 -4.82 8.94
N GLY A 69 4.05 -5.73 9.86
CA GLY A 69 4.21 -5.50 11.29
C GLY A 69 5.67 -5.51 11.78
N SER A 70 5.83 -5.45 13.10
CA SER A 70 7.13 -5.32 13.78
C SER A 70 8.00 -6.59 13.78
N ALA A 71 7.44 -7.75 13.45
CA ALA A 71 8.10 -9.07 13.43
C ALA A 71 9.10 -9.31 14.61
N PRO A 72 8.62 -9.32 15.87
CA PRO A 72 9.51 -9.34 17.05
C PRO A 72 10.38 -10.61 17.16
N ASP A 73 9.91 -11.72 16.59
CA ASP A 73 10.59 -13.01 16.55
C ASP A 73 11.89 -12.99 15.73
N ILE A 74 12.06 -12.01 14.82
CA ILE A 74 13.26 -11.82 14.00
C ILE A 74 14.03 -10.52 14.32
N ALA A 75 13.59 -9.76 15.31
CA ALA A 75 14.24 -8.51 15.70
C ALA A 75 15.72 -8.72 16.07
N GLY A 76 16.59 -7.85 15.57
CA GLY A 76 18.05 -7.91 15.82
C GLY A 76 18.80 -9.01 15.06
N LYS A 77 18.11 -9.84 14.26
CA LYS A 77 18.76 -10.93 13.49
C LYS A 77 19.25 -10.51 12.10
N GLY A 78 18.91 -9.31 11.65
CA GLY A 78 19.32 -8.80 10.33
C GLY A 78 18.68 -9.51 9.14
N ILE A 79 17.52 -10.16 9.33
CA ILE A 79 16.82 -10.94 8.30
C ILE A 79 15.49 -10.33 7.85
N ALA A 80 15.12 -9.16 8.37
CA ALA A 80 13.93 -8.45 7.93
C ALA A 80 14.11 -7.93 6.50
N ASN A 81 13.09 -8.08 5.66
CA ASN A 81 13.10 -7.55 4.30
C ASN A 81 12.83 -6.03 4.31
N PRO A 82 13.76 -5.16 3.89
CA PRO A 82 13.58 -3.71 3.98
C PRO A 82 12.78 -3.11 2.82
N ILE A 83 12.38 -3.89 1.80
CA ILE A 83 11.79 -3.38 0.56
C ILE A 83 10.53 -2.53 0.81
N GLY A 84 9.61 -3.00 1.67
CA GLY A 84 8.39 -2.24 1.97
C GLY A 84 8.71 -0.85 2.54
N GLN A 85 9.68 -0.76 3.46
CA GLN A 85 10.11 0.51 4.04
C GLN A 85 10.79 1.43 3.01
N ILE A 86 11.61 0.86 2.12
CA ILE A 86 12.28 1.61 1.05
C ILE A 86 11.24 2.18 0.09
N TRP A 87 10.27 1.39 -0.35
CA TRP A 87 9.22 1.85 -1.26
C TRP A 87 8.29 2.88 -0.61
N SER A 88 7.99 2.77 0.69
CA SER A 88 7.30 3.85 1.42
C SER A 88 8.13 5.13 1.45
N GLY A 89 9.46 5.02 1.55
CA GLY A 89 10.39 6.15 1.39
C GLY A 89 10.33 6.77 -0.01
N VAL A 90 10.22 5.97 -1.06
CA VAL A 90 10.02 6.47 -2.44
C VAL A 90 8.70 7.23 -2.56
N MET A 91 7.59 6.70 -2.02
CA MET A 91 6.29 7.40 -1.99
C MET A 91 6.39 8.76 -1.26
N MET A 92 7.17 8.82 -0.17
CA MET A 92 7.43 10.06 0.54
C MET A 92 8.20 11.07 -0.32
N LEU A 93 9.27 10.63 -0.99
CA LEU A 93 10.05 11.49 -1.88
C LEU A 93 9.20 12.04 -3.02
N ASP A 94 8.36 11.20 -3.63
CA ASP A 94 7.40 11.60 -4.66
C ASP A 94 6.39 12.63 -4.11
N HIS A 95 5.84 12.40 -2.91
CA HIS A 95 4.94 13.34 -2.25
C HIS A 95 5.58 14.71 -2.00
N LEU A 96 6.88 14.74 -1.69
CA LEU A 96 7.69 15.94 -1.45
C LEU A 96 8.20 16.60 -2.75
N GLY A 97 7.88 16.05 -3.92
CA GLY A 97 8.33 16.56 -5.23
C GLY A 97 9.77 16.19 -5.59
N GLN A 98 10.39 15.25 -4.87
CA GLN A 98 11.77 14.79 -5.04
C GLN A 98 11.86 13.55 -5.95
N GLN A 99 11.17 13.58 -7.09
CA GLN A 99 11.04 12.42 -8.00
C GLN A 99 12.37 11.88 -8.53
N ALA A 100 13.38 12.75 -8.70
CA ALA A 100 14.71 12.33 -9.13
C ALA A 100 15.39 11.43 -8.08
N ALA A 101 15.17 11.71 -6.79
CA ALA A 101 15.68 10.88 -5.71
C ALA A 101 14.87 9.59 -5.55
N GLY A 102 13.55 9.62 -5.79
CA GLY A 102 12.71 8.41 -5.74
C GLY A 102 12.99 7.38 -6.85
N LYS A 103 13.56 7.83 -7.98
CA LYS A 103 13.91 6.97 -9.13
C LYS A 103 15.35 6.44 -9.12
N ALA A 104 16.20 6.95 -8.23
CA ALA A 104 17.61 6.57 -8.12
C ALA A 104 17.76 5.21 -7.42
#